data_AF-A0A1N6LXN3-F1
#
_entry.id   AF-A0A1N6LXN3-F1
#
_cell.length_a   1.000
_cell.length_b   1.000
_cell.length_c   1.000
_cell.angle_alpha   90.00
_cell.angle_beta   90.00
_cell.angle_gamma   90.00
#
_symmetry.space_group_name_H-M   'P 1'
#
loop_
_entity.id
_entity.type
_entity.pdbx_description
1 polymer ?
#
loop_
_entity_poly.entity_id
_entity_poly.type
_entity_poly.pdbx_seq_one_letter_code
_entity_poly.pdbx_strand_id
1 'polypeptide(L)'
;MHNIFNLPVLAIFILHSCNYVESYVTGREANINTSQHESPQNNSARPNKDMINGKFEAETTQNPLSNKMQYFRHDAESTTCESKKANADFHELKLAKLRDKLNEMRHIFLKRGKNILKLYDLVNMVMDENATSVGDRAALNICSNFGWDDADSGWKRRFSTYNYHLCRMDQGGGGDCFFHSLAGSLRNSGYTKGKIKSFNTDNPHFARFAPINLTDSHYFTHVELRKMAAAFFITYNPERIDDIEHFDEETFLNRMQFYKVGDIKNLDTSEDKYKFKLSKKIGTVPIITIANKVYKLHAEVSGKHWGDAFDKAALEKILNISIILFRSGDSCLLLGDYDRFSSPKAFVLIYYFNMCHYQSCGLVKIGNPTKIQSTYSKDELPDTLSLIAFLDTGIEIKS
;
A
#
# COMPACT_ATOMS: atom_id res chain seq x y z
N MET A 1 27.11 -19.96 -4.53
CA MET A 1 26.91 -19.64 -5.95
C MET A 1 26.70 -18.14 -6.06
N HIS A 2 27.53 -17.47 -6.86
CA HIS A 2 27.61 -16.01 -6.93
C HIS A 2 26.39 -15.42 -7.64
N ASN A 3 25.56 -14.64 -6.91
CA ASN A 3 24.64 -13.69 -7.52
C ASN A 3 25.47 -12.54 -8.10
N ILE A 4 25.82 -12.66 -9.39
CA ILE A 4 26.31 -11.54 -10.18
C ILE A 4 25.10 -10.66 -10.45
N PHE A 5 25.03 -9.52 -9.75
CA PHE A 5 24.14 -8.43 -10.10
C PHE A 5 24.25 -8.17 -11.61
N ASN A 6 23.12 -8.16 -12.31
CA ASN A 6 23.06 -7.80 -13.72
C ASN A 6 23.26 -6.28 -13.86
N LEU A 7 24.50 -5.83 -13.65
CA LEU A 7 25.00 -4.46 -13.77
C LEU A 7 24.46 -3.69 -15.00
N PRO A 8 24.26 -4.32 -16.18
CA PRO A 8 23.66 -3.65 -17.33
C PRO A 8 22.22 -3.16 -17.09
N VAL A 9 21.37 -3.96 -16.42
CA VAL A 9 19.97 -3.60 -16.15
C VAL A 9 19.90 -2.42 -15.19
N LEU A 10 20.75 -2.43 -14.15
CA LEU A 10 20.86 -1.36 -13.18
C LEU A 10 21.43 -0.07 -13.81
N ALA A 11 22.38 -0.18 -14.73
CA ALA A 11 22.94 0.98 -15.45
C ALA A 11 21.92 1.60 -16.41
N ILE A 12 21.15 0.79 -17.13
CA ILE A 12 20.04 1.25 -17.99
C ILE A 12 18.99 1.96 -17.14
N PHE A 13 18.68 1.43 -15.96
CA PHE A 13 17.70 2.00 -15.04
C PHE A 13 18.13 3.37 -14.48
N ILE A 14 19.40 3.51 -14.08
CA ILE A 14 19.97 4.79 -13.63
C ILE A 14 19.99 5.81 -14.78
N LEU A 15 20.35 5.38 -15.99
CA LEU A 15 20.32 6.24 -17.17
C LEU A 15 18.89 6.70 -17.50
N HIS A 16 17.89 5.83 -17.39
CA HIS A 16 16.49 6.19 -17.61
C HIS A 16 15.98 7.20 -16.58
N SER A 17 16.33 7.01 -15.31
CA SER A 17 15.96 7.92 -14.22
C SER A 17 16.64 9.29 -14.36
N CYS A 18 17.92 9.31 -14.77
CA CYS A 18 18.63 10.56 -15.06
C CYS A 18 18.04 11.29 -16.27
N ASN A 19 17.73 10.58 -17.36
CA ASN A 19 17.12 11.16 -18.56
C ASN A 19 15.70 11.68 -18.27
N TYR A 20 14.95 11.01 -17.39
CA TYR A 20 13.62 11.48 -16.96
C TYR A 20 13.73 12.81 -16.21
N VAL A 21 14.66 12.92 -15.24
CA VAL A 21 14.92 14.19 -14.51
C VAL A 21 15.35 15.29 -15.48
N GLU A 22 16.21 14.98 -16.45
CA GLU A 22 16.69 15.96 -17.44
C GLU A 22 15.58 16.41 -18.40
N SER A 23 14.71 15.49 -18.85
CA SER A 23 13.54 15.80 -19.69
C SER A 23 12.48 16.63 -18.95
N TYR A 24 12.28 16.37 -17.66
CA TYR A 24 11.34 17.10 -16.82
C TYR A 24 11.81 18.53 -16.53
N VAL A 25 13.12 18.72 -16.33
CA VAL A 25 13.73 20.04 -16.13
C VAL A 25 13.71 20.86 -17.42
N THR A 26 14.10 20.29 -18.55
CA THR A 26 14.10 20.97 -19.86
C THR A 26 12.70 21.31 -20.37
N GLY A 27 11.71 20.44 -20.13
CA GLY A 27 10.29 20.73 -20.41
C GLY A 27 9.72 21.89 -19.58
N ARG A 28 10.29 22.16 -18.40
CA ARG A 28 9.93 23.30 -17.55
C ARG A 28 10.47 24.62 -18.09
N GLU A 29 11.70 24.62 -18.61
CA GLU A 29 12.32 25.80 -19.25
C GLU A 29 11.59 26.21 -20.54
N ALA A 30 11.13 25.23 -21.33
CA ALA A 30 10.32 25.49 -22.52
C ALA A 30 8.98 26.17 -22.18
N ASN A 31 8.30 25.71 -21.12
CA ASN A 31 7.00 26.25 -20.69
C ASN A 31 7.09 27.63 -20.03
N ILE A 32 8.18 27.91 -19.29
CA ILE A 32 8.42 29.24 -18.69
C ILE A 32 8.63 30.28 -19.80
N ASN A 33 9.32 29.93 -20.89
CA ASN A 33 9.57 30.82 -22.02
C ASN A 33 8.34 31.06 -22.91
N THR A 34 7.40 30.12 -23.00
CA THR A 34 6.13 30.33 -23.75
C THR A 34 5.08 31.12 -22.96
N SER A 35 5.18 31.24 -21.63
CA SER A 35 4.20 31.98 -20.81
C SER A 35 4.40 33.50 -20.75
N GLN A 36 5.38 34.06 -21.48
CA GLN A 36 5.65 35.51 -21.47
C GLN A 36 5.04 36.31 -22.63
N HIS A 37 4.26 35.68 -23.51
CA HIS A 37 3.52 36.39 -24.55
C HIS A 37 2.14 35.80 -24.73
N GLU A 38 1.14 36.34 -24.02
CA GLU A 38 -0.25 36.48 -24.47
C GLU A 38 -1.08 37.15 -23.35
N SER A 39 -1.37 38.44 -23.53
CA SER A 39 -2.38 39.17 -22.74
C SER A 39 -3.72 39.07 -23.47
N PRO A 40 -4.78 38.49 -22.89
CA PRO A 40 -6.11 38.56 -23.50
C PRO A 40 -6.79 39.88 -23.13
N GLN A 41 -7.25 40.61 -24.16
CA GLN A 41 -8.17 41.73 -24.01
C GLN A 41 -9.52 41.24 -23.51
N ASN A 42 -9.98 41.81 -22.39
CA ASN A 42 -11.33 41.66 -21.86
C ASN A 42 -12.33 42.38 -22.77
N ASN A 43 -13.31 41.65 -23.32
CA ASN A 43 -14.54 42.23 -23.82
C ASN A 43 -15.75 41.64 -23.09
N SER A 44 -16.50 42.54 -22.48
CA SER A 44 -17.73 42.33 -21.73
C SER A 44 -18.89 41.90 -22.61
N ALA A 45 -19.70 40.96 -22.14
CA ALA A 45 -21.11 40.85 -22.51
C ALA A 45 -21.94 40.35 -21.32
N ARG A 46 -22.94 41.14 -20.93
CA ARG A 46 -24.01 40.79 -19.98
C ARG A 46 -24.89 39.68 -20.58
N PRO A 47 -25.67 38.98 -19.73
CA PRO A 47 -27.11 39.05 -19.96
C PRO A 47 -27.96 39.23 -18.69
N ASN A 48 -29.24 39.47 -18.99
CA ASN A 48 -30.33 39.96 -18.18
C ASN A 48 -30.70 39.13 -16.94
N LYS A 49 -31.22 39.87 -15.96
CA LYS A 49 -32.10 39.44 -14.88
C LYS A 49 -33.44 39.00 -15.46
N ASP A 50 -34.01 37.93 -14.91
CA ASP A 50 -35.45 37.81 -14.67
C ASP A 50 -35.72 36.96 -13.43
N MET A 51 -36.87 37.27 -12.84
CA MET A 51 -37.37 37.04 -11.49
C MET A 51 -37.59 35.56 -11.11
N ILE A 52 -37.61 35.27 -9.80
CA ILE A 52 -38.78 34.71 -9.09
C ILE A 52 -38.59 34.90 -7.56
N ASN A 53 -39.67 35.37 -6.94
CA ASN A 53 -39.85 35.66 -5.52
C ASN A 53 -39.90 34.40 -4.63
N GLY A 54 -39.49 34.55 -3.37
CA GLY A 54 -39.81 33.59 -2.31
C GLY A 54 -39.43 34.14 -0.93
N LYS A 55 -40.39 34.84 -0.30
CA LYS A 55 -40.34 35.39 1.07
C LYS A 55 -40.17 34.28 2.12
N PHE A 56 -39.38 34.56 3.17
CA PHE A 56 -39.71 34.19 4.55
C PHE A 56 -39.08 35.21 5.53
N GLU A 57 -39.94 35.90 6.28
CA GLU A 57 -39.65 36.74 7.45
C GLU A 57 -39.30 35.79 8.62
N ALA A 58 -38.14 35.89 9.26
CA ALA A 58 -37.72 36.82 10.31
C ALA A 58 -38.36 36.56 11.68
N GLU A 59 -37.56 36.05 12.62
CA GLU A 59 -37.70 36.40 14.04
C GLU A 59 -36.32 36.72 14.64
N THR A 60 -36.24 37.93 15.14
CA THR A 60 -35.10 38.61 15.76
C THR A 60 -35.15 38.49 17.27
N THR A 61 -33.99 38.30 17.90
CA THR A 61 -33.73 38.83 19.25
C THR A 61 -32.39 39.57 19.25
N GLN A 62 -32.47 40.90 19.41
CA GLN A 62 -31.38 41.81 19.77
C GLN A 62 -31.00 41.59 21.24
N ASN A 63 -29.73 41.78 21.63
CA ASN A 63 -29.19 43.03 22.21
C ASN A 63 -27.72 42.82 22.70
N PRO A 64 -26.99 43.82 23.26
CA PRO A 64 -25.75 44.32 22.66
C PRO A 64 -24.53 44.27 23.60
N LEU A 65 -23.34 44.69 23.12
CA LEU A 65 -22.18 45.28 23.84
C LEU A 65 -20.98 45.22 22.86
N SER A 66 -20.72 46.25 22.05
CA SER A 66 -19.91 47.44 22.31
C SER A 66 -18.43 47.19 22.69
N ASN A 67 -17.55 47.67 21.81
CA ASN A 67 -16.24 48.28 22.06
C ASN A 67 -15.12 47.45 22.73
N LYS A 68 -14.10 47.10 21.92
CA LYS A 68 -12.74 47.68 22.01
C LYS A 68 -11.76 46.94 21.09
N MET A 69 -11.06 47.71 20.26
CA MET A 69 -9.65 47.60 19.82
C MET A 69 -9.49 47.95 18.34
N GLN A 70 -9.35 49.27 18.12
CA GLN A 70 -8.51 49.82 17.05
C GLN A 70 -7.03 49.70 17.47
N TYR A 71 -6.16 49.77 16.47
CA TYR A 71 -4.69 49.68 16.46
C TYR A 71 -4.09 48.28 16.31
N PHE A 72 -3.94 47.85 15.05
CA PHE A 72 -2.66 47.52 14.39
C PHE A 72 -3.00 47.06 12.96
N ARG A 73 -2.99 48.00 12.01
CA ARG A 73 -2.98 47.71 10.58
C ARG A 73 -2.09 48.75 9.91
N HIS A 74 -0.80 48.47 9.88
CA HIS A 74 0.12 48.93 8.86
C HIS A 74 1.19 47.86 8.70
N ASP A 75 1.58 47.64 7.45
CA ASP A 75 2.75 46.87 6.99
C ASP A 75 2.58 45.36 6.85
N ALA A 76 1.90 44.94 5.77
CA ALA A 76 2.07 43.60 5.20
C ALA A 76 1.82 43.54 3.68
N GLU A 77 2.16 44.58 2.91
CA GLU A 77 2.14 44.51 1.44
C GLU A 77 3.30 45.30 0.81
N SER A 78 4.53 44.82 1.02
CA SER A 78 5.62 45.07 0.06
C SER A 78 6.77 44.05 0.24
N THR A 79 6.50 42.77 -0.02
CA THR A 79 7.61 41.93 -0.53
C THR A 79 7.88 42.41 -1.95
N THR A 80 8.90 43.27 -2.07
CA THR A 80 9.39 43.81 -3.33
C THR A 80 9.73 42.68 -4.29
N CYS A 81 9.66 42.96 -5.60
CA CYS A 81 10.07 42.02 -6.64
C CYS A 81 11.48 41.44 -6.39
N GLU A 82 12.32 42.17 -5.68
CA GLU A 82 13.67 41.77 -5.27
C GLU A 82 13.69 40.65 -4.22
N SER A 83 12.74 40.61 -3.26
CA SER A 83 12.70 39.53 -2.26
C SER A 83 12.22 38.20 -2.87
N LYS A 84 11.35 38.26 -3.89
CA LYS A 84 10.94 37.09 -4.67
C LYS A 84 12.07 36.59 -5.58
N LYS A 85 12.83 37.51 -6.18
CA LYS A 85 14.01 37.19 -7.00
C LYS A 85 15.14 36.58 -6.14
N ALA A 86 15.43 37.16 -4.97
CA ALA A 86 16.42 36.62 -4.04
C ALA A 86 16.08 35.21 -3.54
N ASN A 87 14.79 34.92 -3.31
CA ASN A 87 14.34 33.56 -2.97
C ASN A 87 14.47 32.58 -4.15
N ALA A 88 14.20 33.03 -5.38
CA ALA A 88 14.40 32.21 -6.57
C ALA A 88 15.88 31.92 -6.82
N ASP A 89 16.74 32.93 -6.70
CA ASP A 89 18.20 32.80 -6.87
C ASP A 89 18.81 31.89 -5.78
N PHE A 90 18.31 31.97 -4.54
CA PHE A 90 18.72 31.08 -3.45
C PHE A 90 18.30 29.63 -3.71
N HIS A 91 17.10 29.41 -4.25
CA HIS A 91 16.61 28.08 -4.61
C HIS A 91 17.41 27.47 -5.77
N GLU A 92 17.70 28.25 -6.82
CA GLU A 92 18.54 27.81 -7.94
C GLU A 92 19.97 27.46 -7.50
N LEU A 93 20.58 28.26 -6.62
CA LEU A 93 21.90 27.96 -6.07
C LEU A 93 21.91 26.65 -5.26
N LYS A 94 20.82 26.35 -4.56
CA LYS A 94 20.67 25.10 -3.80
C LYS A 94 20.53 23.89 -4.72
N LEU A 95 19.72 24.01 -5.78
CA LEU A 95 19.55 22.99 -6.82
C LEU A 95 20.87 22.72 -7.57
N ALA A 96 21.63 23.77 -7.90
CA ALA A 96 22.94 23.61 -8.56
C ALA A 96 23.93 22.80 -7.71
N LYS A 97 24.02 23.10 -6.41
CA LYS A 97 24.88 22.35 -5.47
C LYS A 97 24.47 20.88 -5.34
N LEU A 98 23.16 20.60 -5.38
CA LEU A 98 22.64 19.24 -5.36
C LEU A 98 22.95 18.48 -6.67
N ARG A 99 22.84 19.14 -7.84
CA ARG A 99 23.23 18.57 -9.14
C ARG A 99 24.71 18.20 -9.18
N ASP A 100 25.58 19.07 -8.69
CA ASP A 100 27.03 18.80 -8.64
C ASP A 100 27.34 17.59 -7.77
N LYS A 101 26.69 17.50 -6.60
CA LYS A 101 26.85 16.36 -5.68
C LYS A 101 26.29 15.06 -6.27
N LEU A 102 25.20 15.13 -7.01
CA LEU A 102 24.63 13.99 -7.73
C LEU A 102 25.60 13.49 -8.82
N ASN A 103 26.21 14.40 -9.57
CA ASN A 103 27.20 14.07 -10.61
C ASN A 103 28.49 13.50 -10.02
N GLU A 104 28.97 14.04 -8.90
CA GLU A 104 30.11 13.49 -8.16
C GLU A 104 29.83 12.05 -7.70
N MET A 105 28.65 11.82 -7.12
CA MET A 105 28.26 10.49 -6.65
C MET A 105 27.98 9.51 -7.79
N ARG A 106 27.46 9.97 -8.94
CA ARG A 106 27.35 9.18 -10.17
C ARG A 106 28.73 8.72 -10.63
N HIS A 107 29.73 9.60 -10.60
CA HIS A 107 31.11 9.24 -10.90
C HIS A 107 31.69 8.23 -9.90
N ILE A 108 31.46 8.41 -8.60
CA ILE A 108 31.89 7.45 -7.56
C ILE A 108 31.19 6.11 -7.73
N PHE A 109 29.89 6.11 -8.09
CA PHE A 109 29.08 4.93 -8.32
C PHE A 109 29.60 4.13 -9.52
N LEU A 110 29.79 4.76 -10.67
CA LEU A 110 30.38 4.15 -11.87
C LEU A 110 31.78 3.58 -11.61
N LYS A 111 32.51 4.14 -10.65
CA LYS A 111 33.89 3.74 -10.32
C LYS A 111 33.99 2.70 -9.21
N ARG A 112 32.98 2.54 -8.34
CA ARG A 112 33.10 1.74 -7.10
C ARG A 112 31.92 0.85 -6.74
N GLY A 113 30.75 0.95 -7.39
CA GLY A 113 29.61 0.03 -7.23
C GLY A 113 29.02 -0.16 -5.81
N LYS A 114 29.51 0.56 -4.78
CA LYS A 114 29.29 0.22 -3.36
C LYS A 114 28.39 1.17 -2.57
N ASN A 115 27.78 2.18 -3.19
CA ASN A 115 26.98 3.20 -2.47
C ASN A 115 25.62 3.49 -3.13
N ILE A 116 24.86 2.44 -3.48
CA ILE A 116 23.51 2.55 -4.06
C ILE A 116 22.56 3.29 -3.11
N LEU A 117 22.57 2.97 -1.82
CA LEU A 117 21.68 3.57 -0.82
C LEU A 117 21.90 5.08 -0.69
N LYS A 118 23.15 5.55 -0.67
CA LYS A 118 23.46 7.00 -0.59
C LYS A 118 23.02 7.75 -1.85
N LEU A 119 23.14 7.14 -3.02
CA LEU A 119 22.69 7.76 -4.28
C LEU A 119 21.17 7.83 -4.31
N TYR A 120 20.48 6.80 -3.84
CA TYR A 120 19.03 6.79 -3.68
C TYR A 120 18.55 7.87 -2.70
N ASP A 121 19.17 7.98 -1.52
CA ASP A 121 18.86 9.04 -0.54
C ASP A 121 19.07 10.45 -1.12
N LEU A 122 20.11 10.65 -1.94
CA LEU A 122 20.38 11.93 -2.59
C LEU A 122 19.40 12.22 -3.72
N VAL A 123 19.05 11.24 -4.55
CA VAL A 123 18.00 11.39 -5.58
C VAL A 123 16.69 11.77 -4.91
N ASN A 124 16.30 11.07 -3.83
CA ASN A 124 15.10 11.41 -3.08
C ASN A 124 15.16 12.84 -2.49
N MET A 125 16.30 13.27 -1.95
CA MET A 125 16.48 14.66 -1.49
C MET A 125 16.31 15.70 -2.62
N VAL A 126 16.75 15.40 -3.84
CA VAL A 126 16.59 16.30 -4.99
C VAL A 126 15.16 16.33 -5.51
N MET A 127 14.47 15.18 -5.48
CA MET A 127 13.05 15.11 -5.84
C MET A 127 12.17 15.81 -4.79
N ASP A 128 12.54 15.73 -3.50
CA ASP A 128 11.86 16.38 -2.36
C ASP A 128 11.80 17.92 -2.52
N GLU A 129 12.84 18.57 -3.05
CA GLU A 129 12.85 20.03 -3.25
C GLU A 129 11.98 20.49 -4.43
N ASN A 130 11.75 19.64 -5.43
CA ASN A 130 10.98 20.01 -6.63
C ASN A 130 9.48 19.69 -6.53
N ALA A 131 9.09 18.71 -5.70
CA ALA A 131 7.69 18.27 -5.59
C ALA A 131 6.75 19.28 -4.87
N THR A 132 7.30 20.15 -4.02
CA THR A 132 6.55 20.97 -3.05
C THR A 132 5.81 22.19 -3.59
N SER A 133 5.84 22.49 -4.90
CA SER A 133 5.28 23.77 -5.42
C SER A 133 4.06 23.65 -6.34
N VAL A 134 3.81 22.52 -7.01
CA VAL A 134 2.72 22.41 -8.02
C VAL A 134 1.84 21.16 -7.85
N GLY A 135 2.39 20.04 -7.36
CA GLY A 135 1.63 18.79 -7.16
C GLY A 135 0.75 18.76 -5.90
N ASP A 136 1.13 19.49 -4.85
CA ASP A 136 0.49 19.38 -3.53
C ASP A 136 -0.96 19.86 -3.50
N ARG A 137 -1.36 20.81 -4.36
CA ARG A 137 -2.75 21.32 -4.37
C ARG A 137 -3.74 20.45 -5.14
N ALA A 138 -3.29 19.77 -6.21
CA ALA A 138 -4.15 18.86 -6.97
C ALA A 138 -4.24 17.47 -6.31
N ALA A 139 -3.25 17.09 -5.50
CA ALA A 139 -3.24 15.84 -4.74
C ALA A 139 -4.10 15.89 -3.46
N LEU A 140 -4.35 17.09 -2.92
CA LEU A 140 -5.27 17.28 -1.80
C LEU A 140 -6.68 16.82 -2.22
N ASN A 141 -7.16 15.75 -1.60
CA ASN A 141 -8.50 15.17 -1.74
C ASN A 141 -8.72 14.14 -2.88
N ILE A 142 -7.68 13.60 -3.53
CA ILE A 142 -7.91 12.55 -4.55
C ILE A 142 -8.58 11.31 -3.93
N CYS A 143 -8.09 10.83 -2.78
CA CYS A 143 -8.64 9.62 -2.15
C CYS A 143 -10.07 9.80 -1.65
N SER A 144 -10.38 10.97 -1.07
CA SER A 144 -11.69 11.22 -0.47
C SER A 144 -12.82 11.25 -1.50
N ASN A 145 -12.54 11.57 -2.76
CA ASN A 145 -13.51 11.45 -3.87
C ASN A 145 -14.01 10.01 -4.09
N PHE A 146 -13.28 9.02 -3.60
CA PHE A 146 -13.65 7.61 -3.67
C PHE A 146 -14.13 7.06 -2.31
N GLY A 147 -14.19 7.89 -1.27
CA GLY A 147 -14.42 7.44 0.11
C GLY A 147 -13.22 6.74 0.75
N TRP A 148 -12.00 7.03 0.27
CA TRP A 148 -10.74 6.51 0.83
C TRP A 148 -10.01 7.60 1.59
N ASP A 149 -9.17 7.19 2.53
CA ASP A 149 -8.23 8.06 3.21
C ASP A 149 -6.91 8.09 2.46
N ASP A 150 -6.18 9.17 2.68
CA ASP A 150 -4.80 9.26 2.28
C ASP A 150 -3.91 8.32 3.11
N ALA A 151 -2.88 7.74 2.47
CA ALA A 151 -1.75 7.17 3.18
C ALA A 151 -0.91 8.26 3.89
N ASP A 152 0.02 7.84 4.76
CA ASP A 152 0.93 8.78 5.43
C ASP A 152 1.77 9.62 4.45
N SER A 153 2.31 10.73 4.94
CA SER A 153 3.05 11.70 4.13
C SER A 153 4.27 11.12 3.44
N GLY A 154 4.89 10.07 4.00
CA GLY A 154 6.04 9.43 3.38
C GLY A 154 5.63 8.68 2.11
N TRP A 155 4.51 7.95 2.15
CA TRP A 155 3.95 7.31 0.95
C TRP A 155 3.45 8.30 -0.09
N LYS A 156 2.77 9.37 0.34
CA LYS A 156 2.34 10.45 -0.58
C LYS A 156 3.51 10.98 -1.39
N ARG A 157 4.61 11.34 -0.70
CA ARG A 157 5.82 11.89 -1.32
C ARG A 157 6.49 10.89 -2.25
N ARG A 158 6.53 9.62 -1.83
CA ARG A 158 7.17 8.55 -2.61
C ARG A 158 6.45 8.29 -3.93
N PHE A 159 5.11 8.21 -3.93
CA PHE A 159 4.34 7.92 -5.13
C PHE A 159 4.07 9.13 -6.01
N SER A 160 4.02 10.35 -5.45
CA SER A 160 3.78 11.57 -6.25
C SER A 160 4.86 11.80 -7.30
N THR A 161 6.09 11.40 -7.01
CA THR A 161 7.24 11.40 -7.93
C THR A 161 6.98 10.60 -9.21
N TYR A 162 6.05 9.65 -9.16
CA TYR A 162 5.70 8.76 -10.28
C TYR A 162 4.28 8.99 -10.79
N ASN A 163 3.68 10.16 -10.51
CA ASN A 163 2.29 10.47 -10.87
C ASN A 163 1.26 9.48 -10.30
N TYR A 164 1.53 8.92 -9.12
CA TYR A 164 0.58 8.10 -8.38
C TYR A 164 0.31 8.68 -7.00
N HIS A 165 -0.85 8.35 -6.46
CA HIS A 165 -1.20 8.65 -5.08
C HIS A 165 -1.67 7.36 -4.40
N LEU A 166 -1.17 7.11 -3.18
CA LEU A 166 -1.53 5.91 -2.42
C LEU A 166 -2.69 6.24 -1.48
N CYS A 167 -3.80 5.54 -1.67
CA CYS A 167 -4.99 5.62 -0.85
C CYS A 167 -5.13 4.38 0.04
N ARG A 168 -5.73 4.53 1.21
CA ARG A 168 -6.06 3.46 2.15
C ARG A 168 -7.52 3.53 2.57
N MET A 169 -8.10 2.39 2.94
CA MET A 169 -9.48 2.30 3.41
C MET A 169 -9.54 1.33 4.57
N ASP A 170 -10.05 1.80 5.70
CA ASP A 170 -10.34 0.95 6.84
C ASP A 170 -11.56 0.07 6.53
N GLN A 171 -11.37 -1.25 6.61
CA GLN A 171 -12.43 -2.23 6.41
C GLN A 171 -13.02 -2.72 7.76
N GLY A 172 -12.68 -2.02 8.86
CA GLY A 172 -12.94 -2.43 10.23
C GLY A 172 -11.94 -3.47 10.73
N GLY A 173 -12.08 -3.88 11.99
CA GLY A 173 -11.41 -5.10 12.46
C GLY A 173 -11.16 -5.18 13.95
N GLY A 174 -12.05 -5.88 14.67
CA GLY A 174 -11.83 -6.35 16.04
C GLY A 174 -10.89 -7.56 16.11
N GLY A 175 -9.72 -7.47 15.47
CA GLY A 175 -8.75 -8.56 15.31
C GLY A 175 -8.74 -9.23 13.92
N ASP A 176 -9.69 -8.88 13.04
CA ASP A 176 -9.87 -9.54 11.74
C ASP A 176 -9.49 -8.65 10.55
N CYS A 177 -8.86 -7.52 10.83
CA CYS A 177 -8.56 -6.47 9.87
C CYS A 177 -7.77 -6.98 8.66
N PHE A 178 -6.89 -7.98 8.82
CA PHE A 178 -6.18 -8.60 7.70
C PHE A 178 -7.14 -9.23 6.67
N PHE A 179 -8.05 -10.11 7.14
CA PHE A 179 -8.99 -10.81 6.27
C PHE A 179 -10.02 -9.86 5.65
N HIS A 180 -10.45 -8.85 6.41
CA HIS A 180 -11.30 -7.77 5.91
C HIS A 180 -10.61 -6.97 4.81
N SER A 181 -9.36 -6.58 5.02
CA SER A 181 -8.57 -5.80 4.06
C SER A 181 -8.31 -6.57 2.77
N LEU A 182 -7.99 -7.86 2.87
CA LEU A 182 -7.79 -8.71 1.71
C LEU A 182 -9.10 -8.91 0.91
N ALA A 183 -10.21 -9.22 1.60
CA ALA A 183 -11.52 -9.32 0.95
C ALA A 183 -11.95 -7.99 0.29
N GLY A 184 -11.72 -6.87 0.98
CA GLY A 184 -11.98 -5.52 0.48
C GLY A 184 -11.17 -5.19 -0.77
N SER A 185 -9.86 -5.42 -0.76
CA SER A 185 -8.97 -5.14 -1.90
C SER A 185 -9.34 -5.95 -3.14
N LEU A 186 -9.65 -7.25 -2.98
CA LEU A 186 -10.12 -8.11 -4.06
C LEU A 186 -11.47 -7.63 -4.62
N ARG A 187 -12.42 -7.31 -3.75
CA ARG A 187 -13.76 -6.82 -4.13
C ARG A 187 -13.67 -5.49 -4.89
N ASN A 188 -12.93 -4.52 -4.36
CA ASN A 188 -12.77 -3.19 -4.93
C ASN A 188 -12.15 -3.24 -6.34
N SER A 189 -11.42 -4.32 -6.65
CA SER A 189 -10.79 -4.54 -7.95
C SER A 189 -11.56 -5.53 -8.85
N GLY A 190 -12.76 -5.97 -8.44
CA GLY A 190 -13.60 -6.87 -9.24
C GLY A 190 -13.12 -8.32 -9.29
N TYR A 191 -12.29 -8.78 -8.34
CA TYR A 191 -11.83 -10.17 -8.28
C TYR A 191 -12.84 -11.06 -7.56
N THR A 192 -13.78 -11.61 -8.33
CA THR A 192 -14.73 -12.62 -7.84
C THR A 192 -14.04 -13.97 -7.59
N LYS A 193 -14.74 -14.86 -6.87
CA LYS A 193 -14.31 -16.26 -6.68
C LYS A 193 -14.07 -16.98 -8.01
N GLY A 194 -14.93 -16.77 -9.01
CA GLY A 194 -14.77 -17.34 -10.34
C GLY A 194 -13.51 -16.84 -11.05
N LYS A 195 -13.21 -15.54 -10.94
CA LYS A 195 -11.97 -14.96 -11.50
C LYS A 195 -10.72 -15.52 -10.83
N ILE A 196 -10.72 -15.70 -9.51
CA ILE A 196 -9.58 -16.34 -8.81
C ILE A 196 -9.46 -17.82 -9.22
N LYS A 197 -10.58 -18.54 -9.26
CA LYS A 197 -10.63 -19.96 -9.64
C LYS A 197 -10.09 -20.19 -11.06
N SER A 198 -10.39 -19.30 -12.01
CA SER A 198 -9.98 -19.47 -13.40
C SER A 198 -8.46 -19.48 -13.61
N PHE A 199 -7.68 -18.86 -12.71
CA PHE A 199 -6.22 -18.92 -12.76
C PHE A 199 -5.59 -19.84 -11.70
N ASN A 200 -6.42 -20.60 -10.97
CA ASN A 200 -6.02 -21.57 -9.94
C ASN A 200 -6.42 -23.01 -10.29
N THR A 201 -6.76 -23.30 -11.55
CA THR A 201 -7.19 -24.64 -12.00
C THR A 201 -6.20 -25.74 -11.63
N ASP A 202 -4.91 -25.44 -11.70
CA ASP A 202 -3.83 -26.39 -11.44
C ASP A 202 -3.17 -26.20 -10.06
N ASN A 203 -3.74 -25.34 -9.20
CA ASN A 203 -3.18 -25.08 -7.88
C ASN A 203 -3.70 -26.13 -6.87
N PRO A 204 -2.84 -27.07 -6.40
CA PRO A 204 -3.26 -28.11 -5.47
C PRO A 204 -3.71 -27.54 -4.12
N HIS A 205 -3.16 -26.38 -3.70
CA HIS A 205 -3.59 -25.73 -2.48
C HIS A 205 -4.99 -25.12 -2.61
N PHE A 206 -5.33 -24.56 -3.77
CA PHE A 206 -6.68 -24.07 -4.03
C PHE A 206 -7.68 -25.22 -4.03
N ALA A 207 -7.40 -26.30 -4.77
CA ALA A 207 -8.28 -27.48 -4.83
C ALA A 207 -8.58 -28.05 -3.44
N ARG A 208 -7.56 -28.11 -2.58
CA ARG A 208 -7.66 -28.68 -1.22
C ARG A 208 -8.34 -27.74 -0.22
N PHE A 209 -7.92 -26.48 -0.15
CA PHE A 209 -8.29 -25.60 0.96
C PHE A 209 -9.40 -24.61 0.64
N ALA A 210 -9.79 -24.44 -0.62
CA ALA A 210 -10.86 -23.52 -0.95
C ALA A 210 -12.24 -23.98 -0.39
N PRO A 211 -13.19 -23.04 -0.15
CA PRO A 211 -14.52 -23.38 0.31
C PRO A 211 -15.22 -24.39 -0.60
N ILE A 212 -16.04 -25.27 -0.03
CA ILE A 212 -16.80 -26.28 -0.79
C ILE A 212 -17.78 -25.60 -1.76
N ASN A 213 -18.36 -24.47 -1.35
CA ASN A 213 -19.38 -23.72 -2.10
C ASN A 213 -18.82 -22.48 -2.79
N LEU A 214 -17.81 -22.66 -3.65
CA LEU A 214 -17.34 -21.58 -4.52
C LEU A 214 -18.37 -21.29 -5.62
N THR A 215 -19.13 -20.22 -5.44
CA THR A 215 -19.99 -19.66 -6.49
C THR A 215 -19.22 -18.59 -7.26
N ASP A 216 -19.19 -18.71 -8.59
CA ASP A 216 -18.25 -17.94 -9.42
C ASP A 216 -18.50 -16.42 -9.42
N SER A 217 -19.73 -15.98 -9.17
CA SER A 217 -20.13 -14.56 -9.18
C SER A 217 -19.91 -13.83 -7.84
N HIS A 218 -19.68 -14.54 -6.74
CA HIS A 218 -19.55 -13.90 -5.43
C HIS A 218 -18.10 -13.53 -5.12
N TYR A 219 -17.91 -12.51 -4.28
CA TYR A 219 -16.61 -12.16 -3.72
C TYR A 219 -16.28 -13.05 -2.52
N PHE A 220 -14.99 -13.22 -2.24
CA PHE A 220 -14.56 -13.80 -0.97
C PHE A 220 -15.01 -12.93 0.20
N THR A 221 -15.48 -13.58 1.26
CA THR A 221 -15.71 -12.95 2.57
C THR A 221 -14.48 -13.11 3.46
N HIS A 222 -14.33 -12.25 4.46
CA HIS A 222 -13.27 -12.38 5.45
C HIS A 222 -13.35 -13.73 6.21
N VAL A 223 -14.56 -14.24 6.48
CA VAL A 223 -14.78 -15.55 7.11
C VAL A 223 -14.23 -16.70 6.26
N GLU A 224 -14.49 -16.67 4.96
CA GLU A 224 -13.97 -17.69 4.04
C GLU A 224 -12.45 -17.67 3.97
N LEU A 225 -11.85 -16.49 3.79
CA LEU A 225 -10.40 -16.34 3.78
C LEU A 225 -9.77 -16.83 5.08
N ARG A 226 -10.40 -16.54 6.22
CA ARG A 226 -9.94 -17.02 7.52
C ARG A 226 -10.00 -18.54 7.64
N LYS A 227 -11.11 -19.16 7.25
CA LYS A 227 -11.26 -20.62 7.24
C LYS A 227 -10.23 -21.29 6.34
N MET A 228 -9.94 -20.70 5.18
CA MET A 228 -8.91 -21.19 4.26
C MET A 228 -7.51 -21.15 4.90
N ALA A 229 -7.15 -20.04 5.55
CA ALA A 229 -5.89 -19.90 6.27
C ALA A 229 -5.79 -20.88 7.45
N ALA A 230 -6.87 -21.02 8.23
CA ALA A 230 -6.95 -21.95 9.36
C ALA A 230 -6.79 -23.41 8.90
N ALA A 231 -7.52 -23.83 7.86
CA ALA A 231 -7.42 -25.15 7.26
C ALA A 231 -6.02 -25.42 6.72
N PHE A 232 -5.43 -24.42 6.05
CA PHE A 232 -4.04 -24.52 5.61
C PHE A 232 -3.12 -24.78 6.79
N PHE A 233 -3.22 -24.01 7.87
CA PHE A 233 -2.38 -24.11 9.06
C PHE A 233 -2.42 -25.52 9.67
N ILE A 234 -3.61 -26.07 9.87
CA ILE A 234 -3.81 -27.42 10.44
C ILE A 234 -3.63 -28.56 9.44
N THR A 235 -3.21 -28.23 8.21
CA THR A 235 -2.86 -29.14 7.12
C THR A 235 -4.02 -29.91 6.48
N TYR A 236 -5.27 -29.72 6.86
CA TYR A 236 -6.43 -30.29 6.15
C TYR A 236 -7.67 -29.40 6.31
N ASN A 237 -8.72 -29.64 5.52
CA ASN A 237 -9.98 -28.91 5.65
C ASN A 237 -11.00 -29.71 6.48
N PRO A 238 -11.30 -29.33 7.74
CA PRO A 238 -12.26 -30.08 8.57
C PRO A 238 -13.71 -30.02 8.09
N GLU A 239 -14.02 -29.14 7.13
CA GLU A 239 -15.34 -29.08 6.51
C GLU A 239 -15.54 -30.20 5.46
N ARG A 240 -14.47 -30.91 5.10
CA ARG A 240 -14.47 -32.05 4.17
C ARG A 240 -14.02 -33.31 4.91
N ILE A 241 -14.95 -34.25 5.10
CA ILE A 241 -14.65 -35.45 5.90
C ILE A 241 -13.51 -36.29 5.31
N ASP A 242 -13.45 -36.34 3.97
CA ASP A 242 -12.43 -37.11 3.24
C ASP A 242 -11.02 -36.49 3.34
N ASP A 243 -10.91 -35.19 3.68
CA ASP A 243 -9.61 -34.52 3.80
C ASP A 243 -8.80 -34.97 5.04
N ILE A 244 -9.44 -35.65 6.00
CA ILE A 244 -8.79 -36.15 7.22
C ILE A 244 -7.65 -37.12 6.86
N GLU A 245 -7.80 -37.92 5.82
CA GLU A 245 -6.76 -38.87 5.36
C GLU A 245 -5.49 -38.16 4.88
N HIS A 246 -5.60 -36.89 4.52
CA HIS A 246 -4.47 -36.08 4.08
C HIS A 246 -3.83 -35.27 5.21
N PHE A 247 -4.29 -35.42 6.46
CA PHE A 247 -3.70 -34.72 7.61
C PHE A 247 -2.20 -34.98 7.70
N ASP A 248 -1.41 -33.92 7.53
CA ASP A 248 0.05 -33.95 7.67
C ASP A 248 0.39 -33.53 9.10
N GLU A 249 0.59 -34.54 9.94
CA GLU A 249 0.91 -34.39 11.37
C GLU A 249 2.24 -33.66 11.57
N GLU A 250 3.27 -34.01 10.79
CA GLU A 250 4.61 -33.43 10.93
C GLU A 250 4.59 -31.94 10.63
N THR A 251 3.97 -31.54 9.51
CA THR A 251 3.84 -30.13 9.14
C THR A 251 3.00 -29.36 10.17
N PHE A 252 1.91 -29.95 10.68
CA PHE A 252 1.11 -29.33 11.73
C PHE A 252 1.93 -29.10 13.00
N LEU A 253 2.64 -30.13 13.48
CA LEU A 253 3.48 -30.04 14.67
C LEU A 253 4.61 -29.01 14.49
N ASN A 254 5.24 -28.96 13.32
CA ASN A 254 6.28 -27.98 13.00
C ASN A 254 5.74 -26.55 13.05
N ARG A 255 4.53 -26.30 12.54
CA ARG A 255 3.90 -24.97 12.62
C ARG A 255 3.51 -24.59 14.04
N MET A 256 3.02 -25.56 14.82
CA MET A 256 2.70 -25.37 16.23
C MET A 256 3.92 -24.94 17.07
N GLN A 257 5.15 -25.25 16.66
CA GLN A 257 6.37 -24.80 17.36
C GLN A 257 6.58 -23.29 17.29
N PHE A 258 6.08 -22.63 16.25
CA PHE A 258 6.18 -21.18 16.05
C PHE A 258 4.95 -20.42 16.56
N TYR A 259 3.90 -21.15 16.95
CA TYR A 259 2.67 -20.56 17.45
C TYR A 259 2.89 -20.01 18.86
N LYS A 260 2.67 -18.71 19.06
CA LYS A 260 2.93 -18.06 20.35
C LYS A 260 1.99 -18.65 21.41
N VAL A 261 2.58 -19.04 22.54
CA VAL A 261 1.84 -19.64 23.68
C VAL A 261 0.78 -18.68 24.26
N GLY A 262 0.88 -17.37 24.01
CA GLY A 262 -0.09 -16.36 24.44
C GLY A 262 -1.52 -16.57 23.92
N ASP A 263 -1.68 -17.02 22.68
CA ASP A 263 -3.01 -17.24 22.05
C ASP A 263 -3.65 -18.57 22.51
N ILE A 264 -2.85 -19.40 23.17
CA ILE A 264 -3.21 -20.72 23.74
C ILE A 264 -3.66 -20.57 25.21
N LYS A 265 -3.69 -19.36 25.81
CA LYS A 265 -4.15 -19.19 27.20
C LYS A 265 -5.58 -19.71 27.43
N ASN A 266 -6.44 -19.71 26.41
CA ASN A 266 -7.78 -20.32 26.44
C ASN A 266 -7.80 -21.84 26.17
N LEU A 267 -6.66 -22.45 25.86
CA LEU A 267 -6.43 -23.89 25.79
C LEU A 267 -5.84 -24.46 27.09
N ASP A 268 -5.70 -23.63 28.14
CA ASP A 268 -5.20 -23.98 29.47
C ASP A 268 -3.83 -24.67 29.44
N THR A 269 -2.72 -23.90 29.37
CA THR A 269 -1.39 -24.29 29.89
C THR A 269 -0.27 -23.25 29.64
N SER A 270 0.66 -23.12 30.61
CA SER A 270 1.77 -22.16 30.65
C SER A 270 3.04 -22.54 29.87
N GLU A 271 3.84 -21.51 29.55
CA GLU A 271 4.92 -21.40 28.54
C GLU A 271 6.02 -22.47 28.53
N ASP A 272 6.55 -22.91 29.67
CA ASP A 272 7.72 -23.81 29.65
C ASP A 272 7.38 -25.30 29.55
N LYS A 273 6.08 -25.64 29.55
CA LYS A 273 5.61 -27.03 29.54
C LYS A 273 5.35 -27.57 28.12
N TYR A 274 5.33 -26.77 27.05
CA TYR A 274 4.76 -27.23 25.78
C TYR A 274 5.63 -28.24 25.03
N LYS A 275 6.96 -28.05 24.91
CA LYS A 275 7.83 -29.06 24.28
C LYS A 275 7.84 -30.41 25.02
N PHE A 276 7.64 -30.41 26.35
CA PHE A 276 7.68 -31.60 27.20
C PHE A 276 6.30 -32.20 27.54
N LYS A 277 5.20 -31.42 27.43
CA LYS A 277 3.81 -31.89 27.61
C LYS A 277 3.10 -32.22 26.30
N LEU A 278 3.48 -31.68 25.14
CA LEU A 278 2.90 -32.14 23.87
C LEU A 278 3.21 -33.63 23.71
N SER A 279 4.46 -34.04 23.93
CA SER A 279 4.87 -35.44 23.93
C SER A 279 4.17 -36.33 24.98
N LYS A 280 3.76 -35.78 26.14
CA LYS A 280 3.02 -36.53 27.19
C LYS A 280 1.49 -36.53 27.04
N LYS A 281 0.86 -35.48 26.51
CA LYS A 281 -0.60 -35.40 26.28
C LYS A 281 -1.03 -35.99 24.92
N ILE A 282 -0.17 -35.93 23.89
CA ILE A 282 -0.39 -36.66 22.61
C ILE A 282 -0.59 -38.15 22.86
N GLY A 283 0.04 -38.71 23.90
CA GLY A 283 -0.18 -40.11 24.31
C GLY A 283 -1.60 -40.44 24.78
N THR A 284 -2.50 -39.45 24.97
CA THR A 284 -3.89 -39.67 25.45
C THR A 284 -4.97 -39.02 24.59
N VAL A 285 -4.68 -37.95 23.86
CA VAL A 285 -5.63 -37.27 22.97
C VAL A 285 -5.11 -37.35 21.54
N PRO A 286 -5.90 -37.89 20.58
CA PRO A 286 -5.49 -37.94 19.18
C PRO A 286 -5.10 -36.56 18.66
N ILE A 287 -3.95 -36.44 17.99
CA ILE A 287 -3.42 -35.17 17.47
C ILE A 287 -4.42 -34.42 16.58
N ILE A 288 -5.23 -35.17 15.84
CA ILE A 288 -6.31 -34.65 14.99
C ILE A 288 -7.37 -33.87 15.80
N THR A 289 -7.61 -34.28 17.06
CA THR A 289 -8.51 -33.57 17.98
C THR A 289 -7.93 -32.21 18.37
N ILE A 290 -6.60 -32.12 18.53
CA ILE A 290 -5.90 -30.87 18.82
C ILE A 290 -5.96 -29.95 17.59
N ALA A 291 -5.66 -30.48 16.40
CA ALA A 291 -5.77 -29.75 15.14
C ALA A 291 -7.18 -29.16 14.95
N ASN A 292 -8.24 -29.92 15.22
CA ASN A 292 -9.62 -29.42 15.16
C ASN A 292 -9.92 -28.28 16.13
N LYS A 293 -9.34 -28.30 17.33
CA LYS A 293 -9.48 -27.18 18.29
C LYS A 293 -8.77 -25.93 17.80
N VAL A 294 -7.57 -26.09 17.25
CA VAL A 294 -6.79 -24.99 16.65
C VAL A 294 -7.56 -24.39 15.48
N TYR A 295 -8.11 -25.22 14.58
CA TYR A 295 -8.95 -24.75 13.49
C TYR A 295 -10.11 -23.89 13.97
N LYS A 296 -10.88 -24.35 14.98
CA LYS A 296 -12.01 -23.56 15.51
C LYS A 296 -11.56 -22.20 16.04
N LEU A 297 -10.45 -22.16 16.78
CA LEU A 297 -9.89 -20.89 17.29
C LEU A 297 -9.48 -19.94 16.17
N HIS A 298 -8.83 -20.46 15.13
CA HIS A 298 -8.37 -19.63 14.01
C HIS A 298 -9.51 -19.23 13.07
N ALA A 299 -10.53 -20.07 12.89
CA ALA A 299 -11.65 -19.85 11.99
C ALA A 299 -12.76 -18.96 12.58
N GLU A 300 -12.82 -18.82 13.91
CA GLU A 300 -13.83 -18.02 14.61
C GLU A 300 -13.60 -16.51 14.44
N VAL A 301 -14.66 -15.78 14.08
CA VAL A 301 -14.74 -14.31 14.10
C VAL A 301 -14.93 -13.85 15.55
N SER A 302 -13.83 -13.76 16.31
CA SER A 302 -13.93 -13.42 17.73
C SER A 302 -12.74 -12.66 18.30
N GLY A 303 -11.85 -12.14 17.44
CA GLY A 303 -10.63 -11.43 17.87
C GLY A 303 -9.63 -12.27 18.66
N LYS A 304 -9.83 -13.59 18.74
CA LYS A 304 -8.95 -14.53 19.46
C LYS A 304 -7.67 -14.85 18.68
N HIS A 305 -7.72 -14.72 17.36
CA HIS A 305 -6.60 -14.92 16.45
C HIS A 305 -6.50 -13.72 15.54
N TRP A 306 -5.37 -13.01 15.53
CA TRP A 306 -5.18 -11.89 14.61
C TRP A 306 -4.47 -12.39 13.37
N GLY A 307 -4.91 -11.91 12.20
CA GLY A 307 -4.26 -12.27 10.94
C GLY A 307 -2.76 -11.97 10.96
N ASP A 308 -1.93 -12.98 10.71
CA ASP A 308 -0.48 -12.89 10.84
C ASP A 308 0.27 -13.25 9.54
N ALA A 309 1.59 -13.38 9.65
CA ALA A 309 2.44 -13.76 8.52
C ALA A 309 2.17 -15.18 7.99
N PHE A 310 1.71 -16.11 8.85
CA PHE A 310 1.31 -17.45 8.42
C PHE A 310 0.00 -17.40 7.64
N ASP A 311 -0.99 -16.65 8.08
CA ASP A 311 -2.26 -16.49 7.36
C ASP A 311 -2.02 -15.83 5.99
N LYS A 312 -1.17 -14.81 5.96
CA LYS A 312 -0.72 -14.16 4.73
C LYS A 312 -0.11 -15.17 3.77
N ALA A 313 0.91 -15.92 4.22
CA ALA A 313 1.60 -16.91 3.39
C ALA A 313 0.66 -18.05 2.93
N ALA A 314 -0.29 -18.45 3.77
CA ALA A 314 -1.30 -19.45 3.42
C ALA A 314 -2.20 -18.93 2.29
N LEU A 315 -2.71 -17.69 2.40
CA LEU A 315 -3.61 -17.13 1.40
C LEU A 315 -2.91 -16.77 0.09
N GLU A 316 -1.64 -16.33 0.14
CA GLU A 316 -0.80 -16.18 -1.07
C GLU A 316 -0.70 -17.51 -1.83
N LYS A 317 -0.44 -18.63 -1.12
CA LYS A 317 -0.38 -19.98 -1.69
C LYS A 317 -1.71 -20.45 -2.26
N ILE A 318 -2.77 -20.35 -1.45
CA ILE A 318 -4.06 -20.92 -1.82
C ILE A 318 -4.67 -20.13 -2.97
N LEU A 319 -4.59 -18.80 -2.96
CA LEU A 319 -5.20 -17.95 -3.99
C LEU A 319 -4.28 -17.69 -5.18
N ASN A 320 -3.01 -18.13 -5.14
CA ASN A 320 -1.97 -17.83 -6.14
C ASN A 320 -1.83 -16.32 -6.42
N ILE A 321 -1.75 -15.55 -5.33
CA ILE A 321 -1.56 -14.11 -5.33
C ILE A 321 -0.30 -13.74 -4.58
N SER A 322 0.22 -12.54 -4.80
CA SER A 322 1.24 -11.90 -3.96
C SER A 322 0.63 -10.71 -3.23
N ILE A 323 0.78 -10.64 -1.92
CA ILE A 323 0.31 -9.54 -1.09
C ILE A 323 1.48 -8.60 -0.83
N ILE A 324 1.36 -7.37 -1.35
CA ILE A 324 2.31 -6.28 -1.17
C ILE A 324 1.85 -5.43 0.01
N LEU A 325 2.64 -5.40 1.07
CA LEU A 325 2.36 -4.63 2.28
C LEU A 325 3.05 -3.26 2.23
N PHE A 326 2.26 -2.20 2.39
CA PHE A 326 2.74 -0.82 2.52
C PHE A 326 2.81 -0.47 4.00
N ARG A 327 4.00 -0.50 4.59
CA ARG A 327 4.17 -0.22 6.02
C ARG A 327 4.05 1.28 6.31
N SER A 328 3.24 1.63 7.29
CA SER A 328 3.14 3.02 7.74
C SER A 328 4.38 3.46 8.52
N GLY A 329 4.73 4.74 8.45
CA GLY A 329 5.73 5.38 9.31
C GLY A 329 7.13 5.45 8.72
N ASP A 330 7.60 4.39 8.05
CA ASP A 330 8.88 4.41 7.31
C ASP A 330 8.75 4.26 5.80
N SER A 331 7.51 4.09 5.32
CA SER A 331 7.19 4.03 3.90
C SER A 331 7.96 2.95 3.14
N CYS A 332 8.22 1.81 3.79
CA CYS A 332 8.80 0.62 3.17
C CYS A 332 7.73 -0.37 2.69
N LEU A 333 7.96 -0.93 1.50
CA LEU A 333 7.24 -2.12 1.03
C LEU A 333 7.79 -3.37 1.70
N LEU A 334 6.88 -4.26 2.09
CA LEU A 334 7.20 -5.63 2.45
C LEU A 334 6.53 -6.55 1.42
N LEU A 335 7.31 -7.43 0.82
CA LEU A 335 6.78 -8.51 0.01
C LEU A 335 6.63 -9.76 0.86
N GLY A 336 5.73 -10.65 0.45
CA GLY A 336 5.80 -12.04 0.88
C GLY A 336 7.10 -12.71 0.46
N ASP A 337 7.23 -13.97 0.84
CA ASP A 337 8.32 -14.86 0.43
C ASP A 337 8.19 -15.14 -1.09
N TYR A 338 8.46 -14.12 -1.92
CA TYR A 338 8.24 -14.11 -3.37
C TYR A 338 9.09 -15.20 -4.06
N ASP A 339 10.26 -15.52 -3.50
CA ASP A 339 11.15 -16.57 -3.99
C ASP A 339 10.58 -18.00 -3.83
N ARG A 340 9.51 -18.19 -3.05
CA ARG A 340 8.91 -19.53 -2.85
C ARG A 340 7.72 -19.83 -3.77
N PHE A 341 7.22 -18.84 -4.53
CA PHE A 341 6.04 -19.02 -5.38
C PHE A 341 6.35 -18.81 -6.85
N SER A 342 6.05 -19.82 -7.64
CA SER A 342 6.11 -19.80 -9.09
C SER A 342 5.11 -18.79 -9.65
N SER A 343 5.54 -17.55 -9.85
CA SER A 343 4.85 -16.51 -10.65
C SER A 343 3.39 -16.26 -10.21
N PRO A 344 3.14 -15.42 -9.18
CA PRO A 344 1.78 -15.06 -8.76
C PRO A 344 0.96 -14.53 -9.95
N LYS A 345 -0.33 -14.84 -9.97
CA LYS A 345 -1.24 -14.43 -11.06
C LYS A 345 -1.83 -13.04 -10.83
N ALA A 346 -1.85 -12.60 -9.58
CA ALA A 346 -2.28 -11.26 -9.21
C ALA A 346 -1.49 -10.73 -8.00
N PHE A 347 -1.42 -9.41 -7.89
CA PHE A 347 -0.82 -8.67 -6.79
C PHE A 347 -1.89 -7.91 -6.03
N VAL A 348 -2.03 -8.12 -4.73
CA VAL A 348 -2.98 -7.42 -3.87
C VAL A 348 -2.24 -6.43 -2.98
N LEU A 349 -2.71 -5.19 -2.95
CA LEU A 349 -2.13 -4.13 -2.14
C LEU A 349 -2.86 -4.05 -0.80
N ILE A 350 -2.08 -4.05 0.29
CA ILE A 350 -2.57 -3.92 1.67
C ILE A 350 -1.70 -2.90 2.42
N TYR A 351 -2.31 -2.00 3.18
CA TYR A 351 -1.61 -1.04 4.02
C TYR A 351 -1.49 -1.58 5.44
N TYR A 352 -0.27 -1.60 5.98
CA TYR A 352 0.03 -2.12 7.30
C TYR A 352 0.31 -0.95 8.25
N PHE A 353 -0.72 -0.56 8.98
CA PHE A 353 -0.76 0.62 9.83
C PHE A 353 -0.31 0.28 11.26
N ASN A 354 0.63 1.08 11.78
CA ASN A 354 1.19 1.01 13.13
C ASN A 354 1.63 -0.40 13.56
N MET A 355 2.05 -1.24 12.61
CA MET A 355 2.51 -2.61 12.87
C MET A 355 1.50 -3.52 13.58
N CYS A 356 0.19 -3.21 13.50
CA CYS A 356 -0.84 -4.00 14.17
C CYS A 356 -2.20 -3.99 13.45
N HIS A 357 -2.42 -3.08 12.50
CA HIS A 357 -3.69 -2.95 11.81
C HIS A 357 -3.49 -3.05 10.29
N TYR A 358 -4.35 -3.82 9.63
CA TYR A 358 -4.35 -3.94 8.18
C TYR A 358 -5.51 -3.14 7.61
N GLN A 359 -5.25 -2.45 6.51
CA GLN A 359 -6.25 -1.70 5.75
C GLN A 359 -6.12 -2.07 4.27
N SER A 360 -7.21 -1.98 3.51
CA SER A 360 -7.11 -2.05 2.05
C SER A 360 -6.30 -0.85 1.55
N CYS A 361 -5.48 -1.01 0.53
CA CYS A 361 -4.87 0.13 -0.15
C CYS A 361 -4.94 -0.01 -1.66
N GLY A 362 -4.78 1.11 -2.34
CA GLY A 362 -4.77 1.14 -3.79
C GLY A 362 -4.08 2.38 -4.32
N LEU A 363 -3.65 2.31 -5.57
CA LEU A 363 -3.03 3.43 -6.27
C LEU A 363 -4.05 4.09 -7.19
N VAL A 364 -3.92 5.41 -7.35
CA VAL A 364 -4.65 6.21 -8.31
C VAL A 364 -3.69 7.12 -9.06
N LYS A 365 -3.85 7.26 -10.37
CA LYS A 365 -3.00 8.14 -11.19
C LYS A 365 -3.34 9.61 -10.93
N ILE A 366 -2.32 10.41 -10.61
CA ILE A 366 -2.42 11.87 -10.51
C ILE A 366 -2.61 12.42 -11.92
N GLY A 367 -3.64 13.24 -12.12
CA GLY A 367 -4.01 13.83 -13.41
C GLY A 367 -5.11 13.08 -14.17
N ASN A 368 -5.36 11.81 -13.87
CA ASN A 368 -6.52 11.07 -14.40
C ASN A 368 -7.10 10.09 -13.35
N PRO A 369 -7.66 10.60 -12.24
CA PRO A 369 -8.16 9.78 -11.16
C PRO A 369 -9.50 9.15 -11.53
N THR A 370 -9.49 8.04 -12.27
CA THR A 370 -10.71 7.32 -12.68
C THR A 370 -11.11 6.22 -11.71
N LYS A 371 -10.13 5.58 -11.07
CA LYS A 371 -10.33 4.51 -10.09
C LYS A 371 -9.12 4.36 -9.18
N ILE A 372 -9.38 3.90 -7.96
CA ILE A 372 -8.34 3.36 -7.07
C ILE A 372 -8.23 1.87 -7.35
N GLN A 373 -7.03 1.40 -7.69
CA GLN A 373 -6.77 0.00 -8.01
C GLN A 373 -5.98 -0.66 -6.87
N SER A 374 -6.59 -1.67 -6.24
CA SER A 374 -6.06 -2.40 -5.08
C SER A 374 -5.53 -3.79 -5.42
N THR A 375 -5.79 -4.27 -6.63
CA THR A 375 -5.31 -5.57 -7.11
C THR A 375 -4.98 -5.49 -8.58
N TYR A 376 -3.82 -6.00 -8.97
CA TYR A 376 -3.34 -5.99 -10.35
C TYR A 376 -3.21 -7.42 -10.84
N SER A 377 -3.55 -7.70 -12.09
CA SER A 377 -3.03 -8.92 -12.71
C SER A 377 -1.50 -8.81 -12.83
N LYS A 378 -0.84 -9.93 -13.11
CA LYS A 378 0.60 -9.91 -13.31
C LYS A 378 1.03 -8.92 -14.39
N ASP A 379 0.33 -8.92 -15.52
CA ASP A 379 0.62 -8.10 -16.70
C ASP A 379 0.17 -6.63 -16.55
N GLU A 380 -0.61 -6.30 -15.50
CA GLU A 380 -1.13 -4.95 -15.25
C GLU A 380 -0.37 -4.22 -14.14
N LEU A 381 0.61 -4.86 -13.49
CA LEU A 381 1.34 -4.26 -12.38
C LEU A 381 2.14 -3.04 -12.87
N PRO A 382 1.97 -1.84 -12.28
CA PRO A 382 2.72 -0.67 -12.72
C PRO A 382 4.23 -0.85 -12.52
N ASP A 383 5.04 -0.51 -13.52
CA ASP A 383 6.51 -0.56 -13.43
C ASP A 383 7.06 0.19 -12.21
N THR A 384 6.43 1.31 -11.86
CA THR A 384 6.72 2.08 -10.64
C THR A 384 6.65 1.21 -9.39
N LEU A 385 5.63 0.37 -9.28
CA LEU A 385 5.46 -0.48 -8.10
C LEU A 385 6.51 -1.60 -8.09
N SER A 386 6.80 -2.22 -9.24
CA SER A 386 7.89 -3.20 -9.38
C SER A 386 9.24 -2.62 -9.00
N LEU A 387 9.51 -1.38 -9.42
CA LEU A 387 10.72 -0.65 -9.08
C LEU A 387 10.82 -0.38 -7.57
N ILE A 388 9.77 0.20 -6.97
CA ILE A 388 9.75 0.51 -5.53
C ILE A 388 9.96 -0.78 -4.72
N ALA A 389 9.31 -1.87 -5.14
CA ALA A 389 9.46 -3.17 -4.50
C ALA A 389 10.90 -3.71 -4.59
N PHE A 390 11.54 -3.60 -5.76
CA PHE A 390 12.94 -3.96 -5.92
C PHE A 390 13.87 -3.11 -5.06
N LEU A 391 13.63 -1.81 -4.97
CA LEU A 391 14.45 -0.91 -4.16
C LEU A 391 14.37 -1.25 -2.65
N ASP A 392 13.18 -1.63 -2.17
CA ASP A 392 12.96 -1.92 -0.75
C ASP A 392 13.37 -3.34 -0.34
N THR A 393 13.22 -4.30 -1.26
CA THR A 393 13.35 -5.72 -0.91
C THR A 393 14.50 -6.43 -1.62
N GLY A 394 15.06 -5.83 -2.69
CA GLY A 394 16.00 -6.48 -3.60
C GLY A 394 15.37 -7.52 -4.53
N ILE A 395 14.04 -7.68 -4.49
CA ILE A 395 13.30 -8.69 -5.25
C ILE A 395 12.70 -8.03 -6.49
N GLU A 396 13.02 -8.57 -7.66
CA GLU A 396 12.47 -8.12 -8.94
C GLU A 396 11.08 -8.74 -9.15
N ILE A 397 10.04 -7.89 -9.19
CA ILE A 397 8.71 -8.30 -9.59
C ILE A 397 8.61 -8.18 -11.11
N LYS A 398 8.62 -9.31 -11.80
CA LYS A 398 8.46 -9.34 -13.26
C LYS A 398 6.98 -9.40 -13.62
N SER A 399 6.49 -8.36 -14.29
CA SER A 399 5.23 -8.38 -15.03
C SER A 399 5.29 -9.44 -16.13
#